data_AF-A0A3E0X190-F1
#
_entry.id   AF-A0A3E0X190-F1
#
_cell.length_a   1.000
_cell.length_b   1.000
_cell.length_c   1.000
_cell.angle_alpha   90.00
_cell.angle_beta   90.00
_cell.angle_gamma   90.00
#
_symmetry.space_group_name_H-M   'P 1'
#
loop_
_entity.id
_entity.type
_entity.pdbx_description
1 polymer ?
#
loop_
_entity_poly.entity_id
_entity_poly.type
_entity_poly.pdbx_seq_one_letter_code
_entity_poly.pdbx_strand_id
1 'polypeptide(L)'
;MGLEGGFGRISGGRNTNPYFLSTILTNPFVDSFVFSPSIMHTFAGSGYVAGDSGWSDSLSYSIPGGGGFSATAIYAFGEVEGESEGKVGGNVFYRSGGLVATAAVTVVDYAADTGDAADVGDSQTAVLLGATYDFGVATLSAQFQNISDDQGVGDLNTYILGAAIPAGPGSVLAAVAFTDYDDFDERLTVTVGYNYAVTSAFDTYVAFMYDDDDYLDDDGYVFGVGGRYRF
;
A
#
# COMPACT_ATOMS: atom_id res chain seq x y z
N MET A 1 0.85 -18.78 13.13
CA MET A 1 0.89 -20.24 12.85
C MET A 1 0.07 -20.52 11.59
N GLY A 2 0.29 -21.62 10.84
CA GLY A 2 -0.52 -21.88 9.64
C GLY A 2 -0.45 -23.32 9.12
N LEU A 3 -1.41 -23.66 8.25
CA LEU A 3 -1.50 -24.93 7.52
C LEU A 3 -1.41 -24.64 6.02
N GLU A 4 -0.68 -25.47 5.28
CA GLU A 4 -0.49 -25.34 3.84
C GLU A 4 -0.66 -26.71 3.16
N GLY A 5 -1.31 -26.72 2.00
CA GLY A 5 -1.52 -27.92 1.19
C GLY A 5 -2.07 -27.59 -0.20
N GLY A 6 -2.63 -28.59 -0.89
CA GLY A 6 -3.23 -28.40 -2.23
C GLY A 6 -4.44 -27.47 -2.26
N PHE A 7 -5.00 -27.15 -1.09
CA PHE A 7 -6.06 -26.15 -0.92
C PHE A 7 -5.51 -24.72 -0.75
N GLY A 8 -4.19 -24.54 -0.70
CA GLY A 8 -3.54 -23.27 -0.37
C GLY A 8 -3.10 -23.19 1.07
N ARG A 9 -3.04 -21.96 1.61
CA ARG A 9 -2.47 -21.69 2.93
C ARG A 9 -3.45 -20.90 3.79
N ILE A 10 -3.68 -21.38 5.01
CA ILE A 10 -4.42 -20.68 6.06
C ILE A 10 -3.44 -20.33 7.18
N SER A 11 -3.46 -19.09 7.66
CA SER A 11 -2.62 -18.66 8.79
C SER A 11 -3.40 -17.82 9.80
N GLY A 12 -3.17 -18.11 11.07
CA GLY A 12 -3.69 -17.37 12.22
C GLY A 12 -2.57 -16.62 12.96
N GLY A 13 -2.86 -15.41 13.44
CA GLY A 13 -1.98 -14.58 14.25
C GLY A 13 -1.79 -13.19 13.65
N ARG A 14 -0.54 -12.70 13.62
CA ARG A 14 -0.21 -11.44 12.92
C ARG A 14 0.06 -11.72 11.45
N ASN A 15 -0.80 -11.23 10.56
CA ASN A 15 -0.66 -11.37 9.12
C ASN A 15 -0.59 -9.99 8.46
N THR A 16 0.16 -9.87 7.36
CA THR A 16 0.25 -8.62 6.59
C THR A 16 -1.07 -8.31 5.89
N ASN A 17 -1.46 -7.04 5.88
CA ASN A 17 -2.62 -6.56 5.15
C ASN A 17 -2.41 -6.75 3.62
N PRO A 18 -3.27 -7.49 2.91
CA PRO A 18 -3.18 -7.67 1.46
C PRO A 18 -3.18 -6.35 0.67
N TYR A 19 -3.84 -5.31 1.18
CA TYR A 19 -3.84 -3.97 0.58
C TYR A 19 -2.43 -3.34 0.61
N PHE A 20 -1.74 -3.45 1.74
CA PHE A 20 -0.35 -2.99 1.89
C PHE A 20 0.59 -3.75 0.93
N LEU A 21 0.43 -5.07 0.83
CA LEU A 21 1.21 -5.88 -0.13
C LEU A 21 0.98 -5.44 -1.58
N SER A 22 -0.27 -5.16 -1.96
CA SER A 22 -0.61 -4.65 -3.30
C SER A 22 0.00 -3.27 -3.57
N THR A 23 0.04 -2.40 -2.56
CA THR A 23 0.67 -1.08 -2.63
C THR A 23 2.19 -1.17 -2.86
N ILE A 24 2.91 -1.96 -2.05
CA ILE A 24 4.39 -2.02 -2.13
C ILE A 24 4.89 -2.80 -3.35
N LEU A 25 4.10 -3.74 -3.87
CA LEU A 25 4.50 -4.57 -5.01
C LEU A 25 4.21 -3.93 -6.37
N THR A 26 3.51 -2.79 -6.39
CA THR A 26 3.17 -2.09 -7.64
C THR A 26 3.67 -0.65 -7.68
N ASN A 27 4.77 -0.34 -6.98
CA ASN A 27 5.48 0.95 -7.06
C ASN A 27 7.01 0.74 -7.03
N PRO A 28 7.84 1.68 -7.52
CA PRO A 28 9.28 1.48 -7.66
C PRO A 28 10.07 1.66 -6.36
N PHE A 29 9.49 2.30 -5.34
CA PHE A 29 10.13 2.58 -4.05
C PHE A 29 9.76 1.55 -2.96
N VAL A 30 9.02 0.50 -3.34
CA VAL A 30 8.65 -0.65 -2.50
C VAL A 30 7.98 -0.20 -1.20
N ASP A 31 8.60 -0.48 -0.05
CA ASP A 31 8.09 -0.30 1.31
C ASP A 31 8.70 0.92 2.00
N SER A 32 9.26 1.87 1.24
CA SER A 32 9.87 3.07 1.83
C SER A 32 8.81 4.03 2.38
N PHE A 33 8.68 4.10 3.70
CA PHE A 33 7.91 5.12 4.44
C PHE A 33 8.50 6.52 4.41
N VAL A 34 9.59 6.73 3.67
CA VAL A 34 10.23 8.05 3.53
C VAL A 34 10.21 8.51 2.08
N PHE A 35 10.41 7.61 1.13
CA PHE A 35 10.62 7.96 -0.28
C PHE A 35 9.55 7.42 -1.22
N SER A 36 8.64 6.52 -0.81
CA SER A 36 7.59 6.03 -1.71
C SER A 36 6.37 6.96 -1.69
N PRO A 37 6.01 7.61 -2.82
CA PRO A 37 4.77 8.37 -2.90
C PRO A 37 3.53 7.50 -2.62
N SER A 38 3.54 6.23 -3.08
CA SER A 38 2.46 5.28 -2.77
C SER A 38 2.30 5.01 -1.29
N ILE A 39 3.38 4.96 -0.51
CA ILE A 39 3.26 4.77 0.94
C ILE A 39 2.85 6.07 1.62
N MET A 40 3.38 7.22 1.17
CA MET A 40 3.02 8.52 1.73
C MET A 40 1.54 8.84 1.58
N HIS A 41 0.96 8.61 0.40
CA HIS A 41 -0.45 8.86 0.13
C HIS A 41 -1.39 7.76 0.65
N THR A 42 -0.92 6.79 1.43
CA THR A 42 -1.76 5.66 1.89
C THR A 42 -1.55 5.34 3.36
N PHE A 43 -0.29 5.22 3.81
CA PHE A 43 0.08 4.66 5.11
C PHE A 43 0.97 5.57 5.98
N ALA A 44 1.56 6.63 5.44
CA ALA A 44 2.45 7.52 6.18
C ALA A 44 1.89 8.95 6.29
N GLY A 45 2.50 9.78 7.16
CA GLY A 45 1.98 11.12 7.47
C GLY A 45 0.62 11.05 8.17
N SER A 46 -0.36 11.80 7.65
CA SER A 46 -1.77 11.76 8.10
C SER A 46 -2.46 10.41 7.88
N GLY A 47 -1.86 9.50 7.10
CA GLY A 47 -2.25 8.09 6.97
C GLY A 47 -3.73 7.87 6.69
N TYR A 48 -4.13 7.89 5.42
CA TYR A 48 -5.56 7.83 5.06
C TYR A 48 -6.18 6.44 5.21
N VAL A 49 -5.42 5.36 5.02
CA VAL A 49 -5.96 3.99 5.17
C VAL A 49 -5.91 3.54 6.63
N ALA A 50 -7.08 3.32 7.21
CA ALA A 50 -7.26 2.70 8.51
C ALA A 50 -6.81 1.22 8.48
N GLY A 51 -6.33 0.74 9.62
CA GLY A 51 -5.91 -0.65 9.79
C GLY A 51 -4.45 -0.96 9.49
N ASP A 52 -3.64 -0.01 9.00
CA ASP A 52 -2.18 -0.17 8.85
C ASP A 52 -1.76 -1.38 7.95
N SER A 53 -0.47 -1.68 7.93
CA SER A 53 0.23 -2.67 7.12
C SER A 53 0.08 -4.13 7.61
N GLY A 54 -0.41 -4.38 8.82
CA GLY A 54 -0.55 -5.73 9.34
C GLY A 54 -1.46 -5.88 10.56
N TRP A 55 -2.20 -6.97 10.61
CA TRP A 55 -3.28 -7.20 11.58
C TRP A 55 -2.93 -8.35 12.52
N SER A 56 -2.89 -8.04 13.82
CA SER A 56 -2.93 -9.03 14.90
C SER A 56 -4.30 -9.71 14.96
N ASP A 57 -4.40 -10.84 15.65
CA ASP A 57 -5.63 -11.61 15.82
C ASP A 57 -6.41 -11.79 14.51
N SER A 58 -5.68 -12.16 13.46
CA SER A 58 -6.23 -12.32 12.13
C SER A 58 -6.15 -13.75 11.62
N LEU A 59 -7.12 -14.10 10.79
CA LEU A 59 -7.13 -15.30 9.96
C LEU A 59 -6.97 -14.88 8.51
N SER A 60 -5.92 -15.38 7.86
CA SER A 60 -5.62 -15.16 6.45
C SER A 60 -5.72 -16.48 5.69
N TYR A 61 -6.35 -16.44 4.52
CA TYR A 61 -6.39 -17.55 3.57
C TYR A 61 -5.89 -17.09 2.21
N SER A 62 -4.85 -17.76 1.71
CA SER A 62 -4.26 -17.48 0.41
C SER A 62 -4.28 -18.72 -0.47
N ILE A 63 -4.69 -18.53 -1.72
CA ILE A 63 -4.72 -19.59 -2.72
C ILE A 63 -3.50 -19.41 -3.64
N PRO A 64 -2.54 -20.36 -3.65
CA PRO A 64 -1.39 -20.30 -4.52
C PRO A 64 -1.84 -20.43 -5.97
N GLY A 65 -1.21 -19.65 -6.83
CA GLY A 65 -1.83 -19.32 -8.10
C GLY A 65 -1.77 -20.39 -9.18
N GLY A 66 -2.91 -20.60 -9.83
CA GLY A 66 -3.03 -21.33 -11.10
C GLY A 66 -3.25 -20.35 -12.26
N GLY A 67 -2.54 -20.55 -13.37
CA GLY A 67 -2.70 -19.70 -14.56
C GLY A 67 -2.28 -18.24 -14.37
N GLY A 68 -1.42 -17.94 -13.40
CA GLY A 68 -0.93 -16.59 -13.10
C GLY A 68 -1.72 -15.84 -12.03
N PHE A 69 -2.88 -16.34 -11.59
CA PHE A 69 -3.71 -15.67 -10.58
C PHE A 69 -3.44 -16.18 -9.18
N SER A 70 -3.22 -15.32 -8.20
CA SER A 70 -3.21 -15.66 -6.78
C SER A 70 -4.15 -14.74 -6.00
N ALA A 71 -4.79 -15.23 -4.95
CA ALA A 71 -5.70 -14.42 -4.14
C ALA A 71 -5.46 -14.63 -2.65
N THR A 72 -5.69 -13.58 -1.86
CA THR A 72 -5.65 -13.61 -0.40
C THR A 72 -6.89 -12.94 0.15
N ALA A 73 -7.52 -13.55 1.14
CA ALA A 73 -8.53 -12.93 1.98
C ALA A 73 -8.04 -12.95 3.42
N ILE A 74 -8.30 -11.89 4.18
CA ILE A 74 -7.92 -11.76 5.58
C ILE A 74 -9.10 -11.19 6.37
N TYR A 75 -9.25 -11.66 7.60
CA TYR A 75 -10.16 -11.09 8.57
C TYR A 75 -9.43 -10.95 9.91
N ALA A 76 -9.51 -9.79 10.55
CA ALA A 76 -9.01 -9.58 11.90
C ALA A 76 -10.17 -9.38 12.87
N PHE A 77 -10.11 -10.11 13.99
CA PHE A 77 -11.09 -9.98 15.06
C PHE A 77 -10.82 -8.67 15.82
N GLY A 78 -11.88 -7.96 16.19
CA GLY A 78 -11.76 -6.82 17.11
C GLY A 78 -11.21 -7.29 18.46
N GLU A 79 -10.30 -6.51 19.05
CA GLU A 79 -9.60 -6.91 20.28
C GLU A 79 -10.40 -6.56 21.55
N VAL A 80 -11.37 -5.64 21.46
CA VAL A 80 -12.12 -5.11 22.61
C VAL A 80 -13.61 -4.94 22.25
N GLU A 81 -14.48 -5.56 23.05
CA GLU A 81 -15.94 -5.46 22.92
C GLU A 81 -16.40 -4.01 23.09
N GLY A 82 -17.01 -3.43 22.06
CA GLY A 82 -17.50 -2.04 22.04
C GLY A 82 -16.47 -0.97 21.69
N GLU A 83 -15.21 -1.33 21.40
CA GLU A 83 -14.13 -0.36 21.14
C GLU A 83 -13.28 -0.69 19.89
N SER A 84 -13.37 -1.93 19.37
CA SER A 84 -12.73 -2.32 18.11
C SER A 84 -13.67 -3.20 17.32
N GLU A 85 -14.09 -2.72 16.16
CA GLU A 85 -14.86 -3.52 15.21
C GLU A 85 -13.92 -4.29 14.26
N GLY A 86 -14.50 -5.21 13.47
CA GLY A 86 -13.75 -6.15 12.65
C GLY A 86 -13.02 -5.46 11.50
N LYS A 87 -12.02 -6.15 10.95
CA LYS A 87 -11.34 -5.71 9.72
C LYS A 87 -11.40 -6.83 8.71
N VAL A 88 -11.79 -6.52 7.49
CA VAL A 88 -11.80 -7.48 6.38
C VAL A 88 -11.00 -6.91 5.23
N GLY A 89 -10.20 -7.75 4.60
CA GLY A 89 -9.41 -7.32 3.46
C GLY A 89 -9.11 -8.45 2.52
N GLY A 90 -8.61 -8.10 1.35
CA GLY A 90 -8.20 -9.09 0.39
C GLY A 90 -7.51 -8.48 -0.80
N ASN A 91 -6.83 -9.33 -1.56
CA ASN A 91 -6.29 -8.97 -2.85
C ASN A 91 -6.37 -10.14 -3.83
N VAL A 92 -6.28 -9.78 -5.10
CA VAL A 92 -5.98 -10.67 -6.20
C VAL A 92 -4.76 -10.10 -6.91
N PHE A 93 -3.85 -10.98 -7.32
CA PHE A 93 -2.78 -10.67 -8.25
C PHE A 93 -2.92 -11.51 -9.51
N TYR A 94 -2.55 -10.93 -10.64
CA TYR A 94 -2.27 -11.63 -11.88
C TYR A 94 -0.81 -11.40 -12.27
N ARG A 95 -0.07 -12.47 -12.55
CA ARG A 95 1.33 -12.43 -12.97
C ARG A 95 1.52 -13.26 -14.23
N SER A 96 1.98 -12.63 -15.31
CA SER A 96 2.24 -13.29 -16.58
C SER A 96 3.26 -12.51 -17.41
N GLY A 97 4.36 -13.16 -17.79
CA GLY A 97 5.46 -12.48 -18.48
C GLY A 97 6.01 -11.32 -17.65
N GLY A 98 6.11 -10.13 -18.26
CA GLY A 98 6.53 -8.90 -17.59
C GLY A 98 5.44 -8.20 -16.78
N LEU A 99 4.18 -8.67 -16.83
CA LEU A 99 3.04 -8.03 -16.15
C LEU A 99 2.85 -8.57 -14.73
N VAL A 100 2.71 -7.65 -13.78
CA VAL A 100 2.10 -7.88 -12.47
C VAL A 100 0.92 -6.92 -12.36
N ALA A 101 -0.28 -7.42 -12.09
CA ALA A 101 -1.47 -6.61 -11.85
C ALA A 101 -2.13 -7.04 -10.54
N THR A 102 -2.80 -6.12 -9.85
CA THR A 102 -3.49 -6.39 -8.60
C THR A 102 -4.75 -5.55 -8.42
N ALA A 103 -5.71 -6.13 -7.74
CA ALA A 103 -6.82 -5.42 -7.12
C ALA A 103 -6.83 -5.78 -5.63
N ALA A 104 -7.02 -4.80 -4.76
CA ALA A 104 -7.13 -5.02 -3.33
C ALA A 104 -8.25 -4.18 -2.73
N VAL A 105 -8.80 -4.67 -1.63
CA VAL A 105 -9.79 -3.97 -0.82
C VAL A 105 -9.46 -4.19 0.65
N THR A 106 -9.68 -3.16 1.46
CA THR A 106 -9.73 -3.27 2.92
C THR A 106 -10.92 -2.49 3.42
N VAL A 107 -11.65 -3.05 4.37
CA VAL A 107 -12.74 -2.42 5.09
C VAL A 107 -12.41 -2.52 6.57
N VAL A 108 -12.44 -1.38 7.23
CA VAL A 108 -12.21 -1.25 8.67
C VAL A 108 -13.44 -0.63 9.28
N ASP A 109 -14.09 -1.37 10.15
CA ASP A 109 -15.26 -0.91 10.89
C ASP A 109 -14.78 -0.08 12.10
N TYR A 110 -15.45 1.04 12.40
CA TYR A 110 -15.19 1.86 13.59
C TYR A 110 -16.09 1.46 14.74
N ALA A 111 -15.61 1.51 15.98
CA ALA A 111 -16.45 1.20 17.13
C ALA A 111 -17.59 2.21 17.32
N ALA A 112 -18.79 1.68 17.53
CA ALA A 112 -19.96 2.46 17.93
C ALA A 112 -19.68 3.33 19.16
N ASP A 113 -19.98 4.63 19.09
CA ASP A 113 -19.86 5.53 20.25
C ASP A 113 -20.88 5.10 21.32
N THR A 114 -20.40 4.73 22.50
CA THR A 114 -21.21 4.07 23.56
C THR A 114 -22.26 4.97 24.24
N GLY A 115 -22.51 6.16 23.69
CA GLY A 115 -23.44 7.16 24.21
C GLY A 115 -24.79 7.27 23.49
N ASP A 116 -24.90 6.81 22.24
CA ASP A 116 -26.15 6.91 21.47
C ASP A 116 -26.50 5.56 20.85
N ALA A 117 -27.73 5.08 21.09
CA ALA A 117 -28.18 3.76 20.68
C ALA A 117 -28.49 3.66 19.16
N ALA A 118 -27.81 4.46 18.33
CA ALA A 118 -28.05 4.61 16.90
C ALA A 118 -26.79 4.53 16.01
N ASP A 119 -25.58 4.74 16.54
CA ASP A 119 -24.35 4.78 15.72
C ASP A 119 -23.68 3.42 15.61
N VAL A 120 -24.43 2.45 15.06
CA VAL A 120 -23.84 1.23 14.50
C VAL A 120 -23.62 1.49 13.01
N GLY A 121 -22.37 1.57 12.55
CA GLY A 121 -22.09 1.31 11.13
C GLY A 121 -21.27 2.33 10.34
N ASP A 122 -20.32 3.04 10.94
CA ASP A 122 -19.35 3.79 10.16
C ASP A 122 -18.12 2.95 9.84
N SER A 123 -17.66 3.03 8.59
CA SER A 123 -16.54 2.25 8.11
C SER A 123 -15.61 3.10 7.26
N GLN A 124 -14.38 2.63 7.13
CA GLN A 124 -13.52 3.06 6.05
C GLN A 124 -13.32 1.93 5.05
N THR A 125 -13.64 2.20 3.80
CA THR A 125 -13.38 1.30 2.68
C THR A 125 -12.28 1.88 1.81
N ALA A 126 -11.19 1.14 1.64
CA ALA A 126 -10.14 1.47 0.68
C ALA A 126 -10.05 0.40 -0.41
N VAL A 127 -10.08 0.83 -1.66
CA VAL A 127 -9.85 0.00 -2.85
C VAL A 127 -8.57 0.43 -3.56
N LEU A 128 -7.89 -0.53 -4.18
CA LEU A 128 -6.66 -0.31 -4.93
C LEU A 128 -6.68 -1.13 -6.21
N LEU A 129 -6.31 -0.51 -7.32
CA LEU A 129 -5.92 -1.16 -8.56
C LEU A 129 -4.48 -0.78 -8.86
N GLY A 130 -3.61 -1.76 -9.07
CA GLY A 130 -2.19 -1.53 -9.29
C GLY A 130 -1.65 -2.43 -10.40
N ALA A 131 -0.69 -1.93 -11.18
CA ALA A 131 0.00 -2.74 -12.16
C ALA A 131 1.43 -2.29 -12.39
N THR A 132 2.30 -3.23 -12.74
CA THR A 132 3.64 -2.99 -13.25
C THR A 132 3.89 -3.80 -14.50
N TYR A 133 4.63 -3.24 -15.45
CA TYR A 133 5.09 -3.97 -16.63
C TYR A 133 6.59 -3.78 -16.84
N ASP A 134 7.33 -4.88 -16.91
CA ASP A 134 8.75 -4.89 -17.25
C ASP A 134 8.95 -4.99 -18.78
N PHE A 135 9.41 -3.88 -19.38
CA PHE A 135 9.76 -3.80 -20.80
C PHE A 135 11.23 -4.20 -21.08
N GLY A 136 11.98 -4.60 -20.06
CA GLY A 136 13.41 -4.90 -20.10
C GLY A 136 14.30 -3.66 -20.07
N VAL A 137 13.92 -2.57 -20.75
CA VAL A 137 14.63 -1.28 -20.69
C VAL A 137 14.13 -0.35 -19.58
N ALA A 138 12.94 -0.61 -19.07
CA ALA A 138 12.34 0.07 -17.94
C ALA A 138 11.19 -0.79 -17.42
N THR A 139 10.92 -0.70 -16.12
CA THR A 139 9.68 -1.17 -15.52
C THR A 139 8.82 0.03 -15.21
N LEU A 140 7.59 0.06 -15.72
CA LEU A 140 6.61 1.11 -15.41
C LEU A 140 5.61 0.59 -14.39
N SER A 141 5.13 1.46 -13.52
CA SER A 141 4.12 1.17 -12.52
C SER A 141 3.01 2.21 -12.53
N ALA A 142 1.78 1.78 -12.30
CA ALA A 142 0.63 2.66 -12.11
C ALA A 142 -0.26 2.11 -10.99
N GLN A 143 -0.83 2.99 -10.18
CA GLN A 143 -1.85 2.66 -9.20
C GLN A 143 -2.98 3.69 -9.21
N PHE A 144 -4.16 3.21 -8.90
CA PHE A 144 -5.30 4.00 -8.50
C PHE A 144 -5.77 3.49 -7.15
N GLN A 145 -6.02 4.39 -6.22
CA GLN A 145 -6.59 4.09 -4.93
C GLN A 145 -7.78 5.00 -4.68
N ASN A 146 -8.86 4.44 -4.14
CA ASN A 146 -9.98 5.21 -3.63
C ASN A 146 -10.20 4.81 -2.17
N ILE A 147 -10.29 5.80 -1.30
CA ILE A 147 -10.49 5.62 0.14
C ILE A 147 -11.72 6.43 0.51
N SER A 148 -12.77 5.73 0.93
CA SER A 148 -14.02 6.30 1.40
C SER A 148 -14.09 6.14 2.90
N ASP A 149 -14.32 7.23 3.62
CA ASP A 149 -14.39 7.26 5.09
C ASP A 149 -15.69 7.92 5.55
N ASP A 150 -16.54 7.15 6.22
CA ASP A 150 -17.86 7.61 6.69
C ASP A 150 -17.76 8.62 7.86
N GLN A 151 -16.61 8.70 8.55
CA GLN A 151 -16.38 9.55 9.73
C GLN A 151 -15.21 10.55 9.56
N GLY A 152 -14.60 10.60 8.38
CA GLY A 152 -13.32 11.26 8.14
C GLY A 152 -13.33 12.35 7.07
N VAL A 153 -12.27 12.36 6.27
CA VAL A 153 -11.96 13.37 5.24
C VAL A 153 -12.79 13.24 3.95
N GLY A 154 -13.80 12.35 3.92
CA GLY A 154 -14.59 12.04 2.73
C GLY A 154 -13.89 11.08 1.78
N ASP A 155 -14.29 11.11 0.51
CA ASP A 155 -13.72 10.27 -0.54
C ASP A 155 -12.39 10.86 -1.04
N LEU A 156 -11.36 10.01 -1.10
CA LEU A 156 -10.03 10.36 -1.58
C LEU A 156 -9.70 9.55 -2.82
N ASN A 157 -9.32 10.23 -3.91
CA ASN A 157 -8.90 9.57 -5.15
C ASN A 157 -7.42 9.81 -5.39
N THR A 158 -6.62 8.75 -5.28
CA THR A 158 -5.17 8.81 -5.44
C THR A 158 -4.70 8.11 -6.71
N TYR A 159 -3.92 8.82 -7.51
CA TYR A 159 -3.28 8.32 -8.73
C TYR A 159 -1.78 8.30 -8.53
N ILE A 160 -1.15 7.14 -8.75
CA ILE A 160 0.32 7.01 -8.67
C ILE A 160 0.86 6.50 -10.00
N LEU A 161 1.93 7.13 -10.48
CA LEU A 161 2.74 6.66 -11.60
C LEU A 161 4.19 6.52 -11.15
N GLY A 162 4.89 5.53 -11.70
CA GLY A 162 6.30 5.33 -11.40
C GLY A 162 7.06 4.56 -12.46
N ALA A 163 8.38 4.66 -12.37
CA ALA A 163 9.30 4.00 -13.26
C ALA A 163 10.57 3.55 -12.52
N ALA A 164 11.11 2.42 -12.94
CA ALA A 164 12.44 1.95 -12.59
C ALA A 164 13.22 1.68 -13.88
N ILE A 165 14.34 2.38 -14.08
CA ILE A 165 15.14 2.31 -15.30
C ILE A 165 16.53 1.77 -14.94
N PRO A 166 16.92 0.60 -15.46
CA PRO A 166 18.29 0.10 -15.30
C PRO A 166 19.31 1.12 -15.82
N ALA A 167 20.25 1.51 -14.96
CA ALA A 167 21.26 2.51 -15.27
C ALA A 167 22.60 2.11 -14.62
N GLY A 168 23.47 1.52 -15.45
CA GLY A 168 24.77 1.00 -15.02
C GLY A 168 24.62 -0.13 -13.99
N PRO A 169 25.27 -0.06 -12.82
CA PRO A 169 25.22 -1.09 -11.77
C PRO A 169 23.95 -1.04 -10.91
N GLY A 170 22.98 -0.19 -11.24
CA GLY A 170 21.80 0.06 -10.44
C GLY A 170 20.60 0.48 -11.27
N SER A 171 19.65 1.16 -10.64
CA SER A 171 18.44 1.67 -11.29
C SER A 171 18.12 3.08 -10.85
N VAL A 172 17.74 3.93 -11.80
CA VAL A 172 17.07 5.21 -11.51
C VAL A 172 15.60 4.91 -11.24
N LEU A 173 15.07 5.46 -10.15
CA LEU A 173 13.70 5.34 -9.71
C LEU A 173 13.03 6.72 -9.78
N ALA A 174 11.80 6.77 -10.25
CA ALA A 174 10.99 7.98 -10.22
C ALA A 174 9.53 7.60 -9.95
N ALA A 175 8.83 8.39 -9.15
CA ALA A 175 7.40 8.22 -8.91
C ALA A 175 6.75 9.57 -8.63
N VAL A 176 5.48 9.68 -8.99
CA VAL A 176 4.60 10.81 -8.68
C VAL A 176 3.28 10.26 -8.16
N ALA A 177 2.74 10.88 -7.13
CA ALA A 177 1.41 10.61 -6.61
C ALA A 177 0.61 11.92 -6.55
N PHE A 178 -0.66 11.81 -6.90
CA PHE A 178 -1.63 12.90 -6.88
C PHE A 178 -2.88 12.41 -6.13
N THR A 179 -3.30 13.14 -5.09
CA THR A 179 -4.56 12.85 -4.37
C THR A 179 -5.51 14.03 -4.51
N ASP A 180 -6.72 13.71 -4.97
CA ASP A 180 -7.87 14.60 -5.02
C ASP A 180 -8.77 14.30 -3.82
N TYR A 181 -9.21 15.35 -3.14
CA TYR A 181 -10.11 15.30 -1.98
C TYR A 181 -11.44 15.88 -2.42
N ASP A 182 -12.55 15.14 -2.28
CA ASP A 182 -13.85 15.60 -2.80
C ASP A 182 -14.30 16.97 -2.25
N ASP A 183 -13.82 17.36 -1.06
CA ASP A 183 -14.18 18.61 -0.36
C ASP A 183 -12.98 19.55 -0.05
N PHE A 184 -11.73 19.22 -0.44
CA PHE A 184 -10.49 19.97 -0.09
C PHE A 184 -9.47 20.08 -1.25
N ASP A 185 -8.38 20.83 -1.03
CA ASP A 185 -7.32 21.07 -2.02
C ASP A 185 -6.41 19.83 -2.28
N GLU A 186 -5.65 19.86 -3.38
CA GLU A 186 -4.90 18.71 -3.93
C GLU A 186 -3.58 18.41 -3.19
N ARG A 187 -3.08 17.17 -3.28
CA ARG A 187 -1.73 16.82 -2.82
C ARG A 187 -0.89 16.21 -3.93
N LEU A 188 0.34 16.70 -4.11
CA LEU A 188 1.32 16.22 -5.09
C LEU A 188 2.64 15.82 -4.41
N THR A 189 2.97 14.53 -4.43
CA THR A 189 4.33 14.06 -4.07
C THR A 189 5.09 13.61 -5.32
N VAL A 190 6.35 14.03 -5.45
CA VAL A 190 7.30 13.57 -6.47
C VAL A 190 8.57 13.05 -5.82
N THR A 191 8.97 11.81 -6.13
CA THR A 191 10.26 11.25 -5.69
C THR A 191 11.12 10.84 -6.87
N VAL A 192 12.41 11.17 -6.81
CA VAL A 192 13.46 10.60 -7.66
C VAL A 192 14.56 9.96 -6.81
N GLY A 193 15.14 8.87 -7.27
CA GLY A 193 16.22 8.21 -6.55
C GLY A 193 17.09 7.33 -7.44
N TYR A 194 18.21 6.88 -6.88
CA TYR A 194 19.07 5.90 -7.51
C TYR A 194 19.39 4.80 -6.50
N ASN A 195 19.14 3.56 -6.89
CA ASN A 195 19.47 2.37 -6.11
C ASN A 195 20.64 1.65 -6.75
N TYR A 196 21.74 1.50 -6.02
CA TYR A 196 22.96 0.83 -6.44
C TYR A 196 23.05 -0.55 -5.78
N ALA A 197 23.03 -1.61 -6.59
CA ALA A 197 23.19 -2.97 -6.09
C ALA A 197 24.67 -3.27 -5.86
N VAL A 198 25.11 -3.26 -4.59
CA VAL A 198 26.50 -3.58 -4.22
C VAL A 198 26.72 -5.10 -4.27
N THR A 199 25.77 -5.85 -3.71
CA THR A 199 25.72 -7.33 -3.77
C THR A 199 24.27 -7.79 -3.89
N SER A 200 24.03 -9.10 -4.01
CA SER A 200 22.67 -9.65 -3.95
C SER A 200 21.97 -9.41 -2.60
N ALA A 201 22.72 -9.18 -1.53
CA ALA A 201 22.22 -8.97 -0.19
C ALA A 201 22.31 -7.51 0.27
N PHE A 202 23.07 -6.64 -0.41
CA PHE A 202 23.31 -5.27 0.01
C PHE A 202 23.14 -4.28 -1.13
N ASP A 203 22.29 -3.28 -0.92
CA ASP A 203 22.12 -2.14 -1.81
C ASP A 203 22.29 -0.81 -1.06
N THR A 204 22.75 0.22 -1.77
CA THR A 204 22.82 1.60 -1.28
C THR A 204 21.97 2.50 -2.14
N TYR A 205 21.35 3.50 -1.55
CA TYR A 205 20.46 4.40 -2.28
C TYR A 205 20.73 5.86 -1.94
N VAL A 206 20.35 6.73 -2.87
CA VAL A 206 20.15 8.17 -2.66
C VAL A 206 18.79 8.54 -3.24
N ALA A 207 18.05 9.38 -2.54
CA ALA A 207 16.72 9.79 -2.98
C ALA A 207 16.43 11.24 -2.56
N PHE A 208 15.57 11.86 -3.35
CA PHE A 208 15.02 13.18 -3.12
C PHE A 208 13.51 13.13 -3.36
N MET A 209 12.74 13.69 -2.44
CA MET A 209 11.30 13.82 -2.51
C MET A 209 10.92 15.29 -2.36
N TYR A 210 9.97 15.72 -3.17
CA TYR A 210 9.19 16.93 -3.02
C TYR A 210 7.75 16.54 -2.70
N ASP A 211 7.14 17.22 -1.75
CA ASP A 211 5.74 17.01 -1.36
C ASP A 211 5.08 18.38 -1.23
N ASP A 212 3.90 18.51 -1.83
CA ASP A 212 3.10 19.73 -1.86
C ASP A 212 1.71 19.33 -1.37
N ASP A 213 1.33 19.81 -0.20
CA ASP A 213 0.05 19.47 0.44
C ASP A 213 -0.74 20.76 0.67
N ASP A 214 -1.60 21.07 -0.30
CA ASP A 214 -2.37 22.32 -0.28
C ASP A 214 -3.28 22.40 0.95
N TYR A 215 -3.75 21.27 1.48
CA TYR A 215 -4.54 21.22 2.71
C TYR A 215 -3.78 21.79 3.93
N LEU A 216 -2.46 21.63 3.95
CA LEU A 216 -1.59 22.11 5.02
C LEU A 216 -0.98 23.49 4.71
N ASP A 217 -1.24 24.06 3.52
CA ASP A 217 -0.56 25.25 2.99
C ASP A 217 0.99 25.13 3.13
N ASP A 218 1.56 23.95 2.90
CA ASP A 218 2.98 23.66 3.16
C ASP A 218 3.64 22.83 2.04
N ASP A 219 4.92 23.14 1.76
CA ASP A 219 5.76 22.40 0.82
C ASP A 219 7.00 21.82 1.51
N GLY A 220 7.30 20.56 1.20
CA GLY A 220 8.31 19.75 1.87
C GLY A 220 9.37 19.23 0.91
N TYR A 221 10.62 19.25 1.35
CA TYR A 221 11.73 18.59 0.67
C TYR A 221 12.42 17.60 1.60
N VAL A 222 12.60 16.37 1.12
CA VAL A 222 13.33 15.32 1.84
C VAL A 222 14.47 14.82 0.97
N PHE A 223 15.68 14.82 1.52
CA PHE A 223 16.85 14.21 0.90
C PHE A 223 17.42 13.14 1.83
N GLY A 224 17.80 11.99 1.28
CA GLY A 224 18.44 10.95 2.06
C GLY A 224 19.36 10.05 1.26
N VAL A 225 20.32 9.48 1.99
CA VAL A 225 21.24 8.45 1.52
C VAL A 225 21.24 7.32 2.54
N GLY A 226 21.29 6.07 2.08
CA GLY A 226 21.24 4.93 2.99
C GLY A 226 21.73 3.63 2.37
N GLY A 227 21.70 2.57 3.17
CA GLY A 227 22.01 1.21 2.74
C GLY A 227 21.01 0.23 3.32
N ARG A 228 20.65 -0.79 2.55
CA ARG A 228 19.74 -1.87 2.94
C ARG A 228 20.46 -3.21 2.80
N TYR A 229 20.43 -3.99 3.88
CA TYR A 229 20.94 -5.35 3.91
C TYR A 229 19.78 -6.35 4.07
N ARG A 230 19.75 -7.39 3.23
CA ARG A 230 18.77 -8.48 3.25
C ARG A 230 19.46 -9.77 3.72
N PHE A 231 18.81 -10.50 4.62
CA PHE A 231 19.29 -11.75 5.21
C PHE A 231 18.33 -12.91 4.96
#